data_AF-A0ABD5F1J8-F1
#
_entry.id   AF-A0ABD5F1J8-F1
#
_cell.length_a   1.000
_cell.length_b   1.000
_cell.length_c   1.000
_cell.angle_alpha   90.00
_cell.angle_beta   90.00
_cell.angle_gamma   90.00
#
_symmetry.space_group_name_H-M   'P 1'
#
loop_
_entity.id
_entity.type
_entity.pdbx_description
1 polymer ?
#
loop_
_entity_poly.entity_id
_entity_poly.type
_entity_poly.pdbx_seq_one_letter_code
_entity_poly.pdbx_strand_id
1 'polypeptide(L)'
;MTRTPLRAELLFAQDVSARDEQHMVALMAELGAPAAQVRRSVGHRGPEELHWLVLASLPLQAFLSGIGAEAVKDAYRGLANLVGRLTRRSASPGATPRPVVLQDERSGVRVVLEGDLPPEAYRELALLDLSRFALGPVHWDRALGRWRSELDEAAG
;
A
#
# COMPACT_ATOMS: atom_id res chain seq x y z
N MET A 1 24.01 -10.14 -14.08
CA MET A 1 23.06 -10.34 -12.96
C MET A 1 21.65 -10.12 -13.51
N THR A 2 20.88 -11.18 -13.71
CA THR A 2 19.47 -11.05 -14.15
C THR A 2 18.67 -10.44 -13.01
N ARG A 3 18.28 -9.18 -13.14
CA ARG A 3 17.38 -8.51 -12.20
C ARG A 3 16.04 -9.22 -12.31
N THR A 4 15.65 -10.02 -11.32
CA THR A 4 14.31 -10.61 -11.27
C THR A 4 13.30 -9.47 -11.38
N PRO A 5 12.32 -9.54 -12.31
CA PRO A 5 11.32 -8.49 -12.42
C PRO A 5 10.53 -8.39 -11.11
N LEU A 6 10.36 -7.17 -10.61
CA LEU A 6 9.49 -6.92 -9.47
C LEU A 6 8.08 -7.35 -9.86
N ARG A 7 7.42 -8.09 -8.98
CA ARG A 7 6.08 -8.62 -9.19
C ARG A 7 5.25 -8.39 -7.95
N ALA A 8 4.02 -7.96 -8.13
CA ALA A 8 3.08 -7.76 -7.04
C ALA A 8 2.05 -8.90 -6.98
N GLU A 9 1.75 -9.38 -5.78
CA GLU A 9 0.56 -10.16 -5.50
C GLU A 9 -0.51 -9.22 -4.94
N LEU A 10 -1.65 -9.13 -5.61
CA LEU A 10 -2.73 -8.24 -5.24
C LEU A 10 -3.90 -9.03 -4.68
N LEU A 11 -4.32 -8.67 -3.46
CA LEU A 11 -5.49 -9.23 -2.81
C LEU A 11 -6.51 -8.10 -2.58
N PHE A 12 -7.74 -8.31 -3.07
CA PHE A 12 -8.81 -7.32 -3.01
C PHE A 12 -9.91 -7.73 -2.03
N ALA A 13 -10.48 -6.76 -1.32
CA ALA A 13 -11.74 -6.94 -0.62
C ALA A 13 -12.86 -7.24 -1.63
N GLN A 14 -13.86 -8.04 -1.22
CA GLN A 14 -14.92 -8.52 -2.12
C GLN A 14 -15.73 -7.40 -2.78
N ASP A 15 -15.89 -6.29 -2.08
CA ASP A 15 -16.67 -5.15 -2.50
C ASP A 15 -15.87 -4.13 -3.33
N VAL A 16 -14.60 -4.44 -3.64
CA VAL A 16 -13.85 -3.68 -4.65
C VAL A 16 -14.39 -4.00 -6.04
N SER A 17 -14.79 -2.94 -6.75
CA SER A 17 -15.33 -3.06 -8.10
C SER A 17 -14.27 -3.59 -9.08
N ALA A 18 -14.69 -4.33 -10.11
CA ALA A 18 -13.77 -4.84 -11.14
C ALA A 18 -13.01 -3.71 -11.85
N ARG A 19 -13.62 -2.52 -11.98
CA ARG A 19 -12.97 -1.33 -12.55
C ARG A 19 -11.83 -0.83 -11.68
N ASP A 20 -12.02 -0.81 -10.36
CA ASP A 20 -10.99 -0.35 -9.43
C ASP A 20 -9.85 -1.37 -9.31
N GLU A 21 -10.17 -2.67 -9.37
CA GLU A 21 -9.19 -3.75 -9.50
C GLU A 21 -8.31 -3.57 -10.74
N GLN A 22 -8.91 -3.36 -11.91
CA GLN A 22 -8.19 -3.12 -13.16
C GLN A 22 -7.29 -1.86 -13.09
N HIS A 23 -7.77 -0.78 -12.49
CA HIS A 23 -6.96 0.43 -12.31
C HIS A 23 -5.75 0.17 -11.40
N MET A 24 -5.90 -0.61 -10.32
CA MET A 24 -4.79 -0.97 -9.44
C MET A 24 -3.78 -1.86 -10.18
N VAL A 25 -4.24 -2.85 -10.93
CA VAL A 25 -3.37 -3.72 -11.74
C VAL A 25 -2.56 -2.91 -12.76
N ALA A 26 -3.23 -2.00 -13.48
CA ALA A 26 -2.58 -1.14 -14.47
C ALA A 26 -1.54 -0.22 -13.80
N LEU A 27 -1.91 0.41 -12.68
CA LEU A 27 -0.99 1.25 -11.92
C LEU A 27 0.25 0.47 -11.46
N MET A 28 0.09 -0.74 -10.92
CA MET A 28 1.23 -1.55 -10.49
C MET A 28 2.18 -1.89 -11.65
N ALA A 29 1.64 -2.14 -12.84
CA ALA A 29 2.44 -2.36 -14.04
C ALA A 29 3.20 -1.09 -14.48
N GLU A 30 2.54 0.08 -14.47
CA GLU A 30 3.17 1.38 -14.76
C GLU A 30 4.29 1.71 -13.76
N LEU A 31 4.12 1.33 -12.50
CA LEU A 31 5.10 1.49 -11.43
C LEU A 31 6.24 0.46 -11.49
N GLY A 32 6.27 -0.42 -12.50
CA GLY A 32 7.34 -1.40 -12.70
C GLY A 32 7.26 -2.63 -11.80
N ALA A 33 6.12 -2.85 -11.13
CA ALA A 33 5.83 -4.04 -10.33
C ALA A 33 4.52 -4.71 -10.82
N PRO A 34 4.47 -5.21 -12.08
CA PRO A 34 3.26 -5.82 -12.63
C PRO A 34 2.72 -6.94 -11.73
N ALA A 35 1.39 -7.05 -11.67
CA ALA A 35 0.74 -8.06 -10.86
C ALA A 35 1.07 -9.47 -11.38
N ALA A 36 1.72 -10.29 -10.56
CA ALA A 36 1.91 -11.73 -10.82
C ALA A 36 0.64 -12.51 -10.55
N GLN A 37 -0.12 -12.07 -9.56
CA GLN A 37 -1.33 -12.74 -9.13
C GLN A 37 -2.33 -11.72 -8.62
N VAL A 38 -3.59 -11.92 -9.00
CA VAL A 38 -4.73 -11.14 -8.52
C VAL A 38 -5.71 -12.11 -7.88
N ARG A 39 -6.03 -11.88 -6.61
CA ARG A 39 -6.99 -12.67 -5.83
C ARG A 39 -8.04 -11.74 -5.24
N ARG A 40 -9.24 -12.26 -5.10
CA ARG A 40 -10.27 -11.66 -4.25
C ARG A 40 -10.34 -12.44 -2.95
N SER A 41 -10.43 -11.74 -1.84
CA SER A 41 -10.76 -12.36 -0.57
C SER A 41 -12.08 -13.11 -0.70
N VAL A 42 -12.12 -14.36 -0.25
CA VAL A 42 -13.37 -15.11 -0.15
C VAL A 42 -13.91 -14.80 1.25
N GLY A 43 -15.14 -14.31 1.33
CA GLY A 43 -15.71 -13.79 2.57
C GLY A 43 -15.56 -14.73 3.73
N HIS A 44 -14.64 -14.41 4.64
CA HIS A 44 -14.67 -14.99 5.96
C HIS A 44 -15.78 -14.24 6.72
N ARG A 45 -16.92 -14.90 6.97
CA ARG A 45 -17.83 -14.51 8.08
C ARG A 45 -17.15 -14.86 9.41
N GLY A 46 -15.98 -14.28 9.65
CA GLY A 46 -15.28 -14.34 10.92
C GLY A 46 -15.31 -12.93 11.54
N PRO A 47 -15.23 -12.82 12.87
CA PRO A 47 -15.18 -11.53 13.57
C PRO A 47 -13.94 -10.67 13.22
N GLU A 48 -12.95 -11.23 12.51
CA GLU A 48 -11.86 -10.49 11.89
C GLU A 48 -12.25 -10.09 10.45
N GLU A 49 -13.07 -9.06 10.33
CA GLU A 49 -13.33 -8.41 9.05
C GLU A 49 -12.00 -7.90 8.46
N LEU A 50 -11.82 -8.07 7.15
CA LEU A 50 -10.64 -7.53 6.48
C LEU A 50 -10.63 -6.00 6.62
N HIS A 51 -9.74 -5.50 7.47
CA HIS A 51 -9.57 -4.07 7.75
C HIS A 51 -8.85 -3.31 6.62
N TRP A 52 -8.89 -3.78 5.37
CA TRP A 52 -8.26 -3.14 4.21
C TRP A 52 -9.07 -3.39 2.92
N LEU A 53 -8.90 -2.52 1.92
CA LEU A 53 -9.52 -2.65 0.60
C LEU A 53 -8.65 -3.44 -0.38
N VAL A 54 -7.35 -3.18 -0.33
CA VAL A 54 -6.35 -3.80 -1.18
C VAL A 54 -5.14 -4.10 -0.33
N LEU A 55 -4.58 -5.29 -0.46
CA LEU A 55 -3.26 -5.64 0.00
C LEU A 55 -2.39 -5.97 -1.21
N ALA A 56 -1.32 -5.21 -1.40
CA ALA A 56 -0.31 -5.47 -2.43
C ALA A 56 0.96 -5.99 -1.75
N SER A 57 1.30 -7.26 -1.98
CA SER A 57 2.53 -7.88 -1.48
C SER A 57 3.58 -7.88 -2.59
N LEU A 58 4.76 -7.33 -2.33
CA LEU A 58 5.85 -7.21 -3.31
C LEU A 58 7.20 -7.01 -2.59
N PRO A 59 8.34 -7.09 -3.28
CA PRO A 59 9.63 -6.64 -2.74
C PRO A 59 9.60 -5.11 -2.55
N LEU A 60 8.99 -4.66 -1.46
CA LEU A 60 8.55 -3.27 -1.27
C LEU A 60 9.74 -2.33 -1.17
N GLN A 61 10.83 -2.73 -0.49
CA GLN A 61 12.05 -1.92 -0.45
C GLN A 61 12.60 -1.67 -1.85
N ALA A 62 12.67 -2.72 -2.68
CA ALA A 62 13.18 -2.62 -4.04
C ALA A 62 12.22 -1.81 -4.93
N PHE A 63 10.92 -1.94 -4.72
CA PHE A 63 9.90 -1.13 -5.37
C PHE A 63 10.06 0.36 -5.05
N LEU A 64 10.12 0.73 -3.77
CA LEU A 64 10.27 2.12 -3.34
C LEU A 64 11.57 2.74 -3.88
N SER A 65 12.68 1.98 -3.86
CA SER A 65 13.99 2.41 -4.39
C SER A 65 14.09 2.41 -5.91
N GLY A 66 13.24 1.64 -6.59
CA GLY A 66 13.34 1.32 -8.01
C GLY A 66 12.64 2.34 -8.92
N ILE A 67 11.77 3.17 -8.36
CA ILE A 67 11.12 4.26 -9.07
C ILE A 67 12.15 5.40 -9.19
N GLY A 68 12.62 5.67 -10.41
CA GLY A 68 13.63 6.70 -10.66
C GLY A 68 13.14 8.11 -10.30
N ALA A 69 14.01 8.98 -9.78
CA ALA A 69 13.65 10.26 -9.13
C ALA A 69 12.68 11.18 -9.90
N GLU A 70 12.70 11.19 -11.24
CA GLU A 70 11.73 11.94 -12.06
C GLU A 70 10.41 11.18 -12.27
N ALA A 71 10.46 9.85 -12.40
CA ALA A 71 9.26 9.02 -12.49
C ALA A 71 8.49 8.95 -11.15
N VAL A 72 9.18 9.15 -10.01
CA VAL A 72 8.61 9.16 -8.65
C VAL A 72 7.42 10.11 -8.56
N LYS A 73 7.53 11.36 -9.00
CA LYS A 73 6.49 12.36 -8.76
C LYS A 73 5.15 11.99 -9.43
N ASP A 74 5.21 11.55 -10.68
CA ASP A 74 4.00 11.20 -11.43
C ASP A 74 3.42 9.85 -10.97
N ALA A 75 4.29 8.88 -10.69
CA ALA A 75 3.97 7.57 -10.12
C ALA A 75 3.20 7.68 -8.79
N TYR A 76 3.78 8.38 -7.81
CA TYR A 76 3.19 8.53 -6.49
C TYR A 76 1.94 9.40 -6.51
N ARG A 77 1.82 10.36 -7.44
CA ARG A 77 0.57 11.08 -7.68
C ARG A 77 -0.52 10.15 -8.21
N GLY A 78 -0.20 9.24 -9.13
CA GLY A 78 -1.11 8.21 -9.61
C GLY A 78 -1.61 7.31 -8.49
N LEU A 79 -0.69 6.85 -7.63
CA LEU A 79 -1.00 6.06 -6.44
C LEU A 79 -1.89 6.83 -5.46
N ALA A 80 -1.53 8.06 -5.11
CA ALA A 80 -2.31 8.89 -4.19
C ALA A 80 -3.75 9.13 -4.68
N ASN A 81 -3.90 9.40 -5.98
CA ASN A 81 -5.20 9.58 -6.60
C ASN A 81 -6.05 8.30 -6.57
N LEU A 82 -5.43 7.14 -6.75
CA LEU A 82 -6.14 5.85 -6.69
C LEU A 82 -6.51 5.49 -5.25
N VAL A 83 -5.59 5.60 -4.30
CA VAL A 83 -5.83 5.36 -2.86
C VAL A 83 -6.96 6.25 -2.36
N GLY A 84 -6.89 7.56 -2.64
CA GLY A 84 -7.95 8.49 -2.23
C GLY A 84 -9.31 8.16 -2.85
N ARG A 85 -9.35 7.65 -4.08
CA ARG A 85 -10.60 7.23 -4.73
C ARG A 85 -11.19 5.97 -4.10
N LEU A 86 -10.36 4.96 -3.87
CA LEU A 86 -10.74 3.68 -3.28
C LEU A 86 -11.31 3.86 -1.88
N THR A 87 -10.57 4.57 -1.04
CA THR A 87 -10.92 4.85 0.36
C THR A 87 -12.19 5.70 0.48
N ARG A 88 -12.35 6.75 -0.34
CA ARG A 88 -13.59 7.56 -0.38
C ARG A 88 -14.81 6.75 -0.80
N ARG A 89 -14.68 5.85 -1.78
CA ARG A 89 -15.79 5.00 -2.23
C ARG A 89 -16.18 3.97 -1.17
N SER A 90 -15.22 3.50 -0.37
CA SER A 90 -15.48 2.60 0.74
C SER A 90 -16.04 3.28 1.98
N ALA A 91 -15.92 4.60 2.10
CA ALA A 91 -16.44 5.36 3.23
C ALA A 91 -17.97 5.48 3.11
N SER A 92 -18.69 4.39 3.43
CA SER A 92 -20.11 4.47 3.70
C SER A 92 -20.33 5.24 5.01
N PRO A 93 -21.40 6.05 5.13
CA PRO A 93 -21.73 6.72 6.37
C PRO A 93 -21.87 5.70 7.51
N GLY A 94 -21.00 5.78 8.52
CA GLY A 94 -20.97 4.88 9.68
C GLY A 94 -20.04 3.66 9.57
N ALA A 95 -19.33 3.48 8.46
CA ALA A 95 -18.31 2.44 8.30
C ALA A 95 -16.89 2.98 8.54
N THR A 96 -16.04 2.19 9.21
CA THR A 96 -14.63 2.52 9.38
C THR A 96 -13.93 2.58 8.02
N PRO A 97 -13.19 3.65 7.69
CA PRO A 97 -12.43 3.72 6.45
C PRO A 97 -11.43 2.56 6.35
N ARG A 98 -11.46 1.84 5.22
CA ARG A 98 -10.53 0.75 4.95
C ARG A 98 -9.37 1.24 4.06
N PRO A 99 -8.10 1.13 4.51
CA PRO A 99 -6.93 1.58 3.77
C PRO A 99 -6.54 0.65 2.61
N VAL A 100 -5.60 1.13 1.79
CA VAL A 100 -4.77 0.29 0.92
C VAL A 100 -3.50 -0.07 1.69
N VAL A 101 -3.06 -1.32 1.64
CA VAL A 101 -1.88 -1.80 2.37
C VAL A 101 -0.84 -2.27 1.37
N LEU A 102 0.39 -1.77 1.50
CA LEU A 102 1.56 -2.32 0.83
C LEU A 102 2.30 -3.22 1.82
N GLN A 103 2.58 -4.46 1.45
CA GLN A 103 3.32 -5.39 2.29
C GLN A 103 4.65 -5.75 1.62
N ASP A 104 5.73 -5.66 2.37
CA ASP A 104 7.01 -6.20 1.94
C ASP A 104 6.98 -7.73 2.05
N GLU A 105 7.24 -8.44 0.96
CA GLU A 105 7.19 -9.91 0.92
C GLU A 105 8.26 -10.57 1.79
N ARG A 106 9.38 -9.87 2.03
CA ARG A 106 10.55 -10.44 2.71
C ARG A 106 10.47 -10.27 4.21
N SER A 107 10.12 -9.08 4.68
CA SER A 107 10.05 -8.73 6.10
C SER A 107 8.64 -8.87 6.68
N GLY A 108 7.60 -8.86 5.83
CA GLY A 108 6.22 -8.81 6.26
C GLY A 108 5.78 -7.44 6.79
N VAL A 109 6.67 -6.44 6.79
CA VAL A 109 6.34 -5.06 7.17
C VAL A 109 5.24 -4.55 6.26
N ARG A 110 4.25 -3.89 6.86
CA ARG A 110 3.09 -3.34 6.16
C ARG A 110 3.14 -1.83 6.21
N VAL A 111 2.97 -1.15 5.10
CA VAL A 111 2.76 0.30 5.03
C VAL A 111 1.28 0.55 4.74
N VAL A 112 0.63 1.33 5.59
CA VAL A 112 -0.81 1.60 5.51
C VAL A 112 -1.04 2.93 4.80
N LEU A 113 -1.69 2.88 3.64
CA LEU A 113 -2.06 4.04 2.84
C LEU A 113 -3.51 4.44 3.11
N GLU A 114 -3.67 5.44 3.97
CA GLU A 114 -4.96 6.02 4.34
C GLU A 114 -5.49 6.99 3.27
N GLY A 115 -6.80 7.23 3.28
CA GLY A 115 -7.49 7.93 2.18
C GLY A 115 -7.23 9.43 2.07
N ASP A 116 -6.72 10.02 3.14
CA ASP A 116 -6.49 11.45 3.31
C ASP A 116 -5.01 11.76 3.57
N LEU A 117 -4.11 10.87 3.16
CA LEU A 117 -2.67 11.12 3.27
C LEU A 117 -2.27 12.38 2.49
N PRO A 118 -1.50 13.29 3.12
CA PRO A 118 -1.05 14.51 2.46
C PRO A 118 0.04 14.19 1.42
N PRO A 119 0.28 15.06 0.41
CA PRO A 119 1.31 14.83 -0.61
C PRO A 119 2.72 14.58 -0.04
N GLU A 120 3.03 15.16 1.12
CA GLU A 120 4.27 14.96 1.87
C GLU A 120 4.45 13.49 2.27
N ALA A 121 3.38 12.79 2.66
CA ALA A 121 3.45 11.39 3.06
C ALA A 121 3.96 10.50 1.92
N TYR A 122 3.48 10.74 0.70
CA TYR A 122 3.91 10.01 -0.48
C TYR A 122 5.35 10.35 -0.90
N ARG A 123 5.80 11.58 -0.66
CA ARG A 123 7.19 11.98 -0.88
C ARG A 123 8.14 11.27 0.09
N GLU A 124 7.80 11.27 1.38
CA GLU A 124 8.57 10.56 2.40
C GLU A 124 8.50 9.04 2.23
N LEU A 125 7.40 8.51 1.68
CA LEU A 125 7.28 7.09 1.37
C LEU A 125 8.34 6.62 0.38
N ALA A 126 8.68 7.46 -0.61
CA ALA A 126 9.72 7.17 -1.58
C ALA A 126 11.13 7.12 -0.95
N LEU A 127 11.31 7.78 0.19
CA LEU A 127 12.56 7.84 0.94
C LEU A 127 12.61 6.83 2.10
N LEU A 128 11.53 6.07 2.29
CA LEU A 128 11.38 5.17 3.42
C LEU A 128 12.36 4.00 3.33
N ASP A 129 13.10 3.80 4.41
CA ASP A 129 13.96 2.65 4.62
C ASP A 129 13.24 1.64 5.52
N LEU A 130 12.69 0.59 4.92
CA LEU A 130 11.91 -0.43 5.62
C LEU A 130 12.74 -1.28 6.58
N SER A 131 14.07 -1.32 6.40
CA SER A 131 14.97 -2.09 7.27
C SER A 131 14.99 -1.57 8.72
N ARG A 132 14.46 -0.36 8.94
CA ARG A 132 14.33 0.28 10.26
C ARG A 132 13.12 -0.19 11.05
N PHE A 133 12.22 -0.96 10.45
CA PHE A 133 11.02 -1.47 11.10
C PHE A 133 11.10 -2.99 11.20
N ALA A 134 10.96 -3.53 12.41
CA ALA A 134 10.87 -4.96 12.64
C ALA A 134 9.44 -5.41 12.95
N LEU A 135 8.61 -4.52 13.53
CA LEU A 135 7.29 -4.85 14.03
C LEU A 135 6.19 -3.96 13.44
N GLY A 136 5.05 -4.58 13.16
CA GLY A 136 3.79 -3.88 12.97
C GLY A 136 3.59 -3.15 11.64
N PRO A 137 2.39 -2.57 11.45
CA PRO A 137 2.13 -1.67 10.35
C PRO A 137 2.80 -0.30 10.59
N VAL A 138 3.33 0.25 9.53
CA VAL A 138 3.89 1.59 9.45
C VAL A 138 2.78 2.53 8.97
N HIS A 139 2.52 3.55 9.78
CA HIS A 139 1.53 4.58 9.53
C HIS A 139 2.22 5.95 9.37
N TRP A 140 1.56 6.85 8.64
CA TRP A 140 2.00 8.23 8.53
C TRP A 140 1.58 9.01 9.77
N ASP A 141 2.55 9.50 10.54
CA ASP A 141 2.30 10.41 11.65
C ASP A 141 2.29 11.86 11.13
N ARG A 142 1.09 12.47 11.15
CA ARG A 142 0.91 13.87 10.72
C ARG A 142 1.58 14.89 11.65
N ALA A 143 1.66 14.60 12.95
CA ALA A 143 2.26 15.52 13.91
C ALA A 143 3.78 15.57 13.75
N LEU A 144 4.38 14.41 13.45
CA LEU A 144 5.83 14.28 13.25
C LEU A 144 6.27 14.43 11.79
N GLY A 145 5.33 14.36 10.84
CA GLY A 145 5.62 14.42 9.41
C GLY A 145 6.51 13.27 8.95
N ARG A 146 6.33 12.07 9.49
CA ARG A 146 7.13 10.89 9.15
C ARG A 146 6.33 9.59 9.23
N TRP A 147 6.80 8.56 8.54
CA TRP A 147 6.33 7.19 8.69
C TRP A 147 6.89 6.57 9.98
N ARG A 148 6.03 5.93 10.79
CA ARG A 148 6.43 5.24 12.03
C ARG A 148 5.61 3.98 12.28
N SER A 149 6.18 3.06 13.05
CA SER A 149 5.44 1.94 13.63
C SER A 149 5.38 2.12 15.14
N GLU A 150 4.17 2.29 15.69
CA GLU A 150 3.97 2.43 17.14
C GLU A 150 4.37 1.15 17.89
N LEU A 151 4.18 -0.02 17.28
CA LEU A 151 4.54 -1.31 17.88
C LEU A 151 6.06 -1.51 17.93
N ASP A 152 6.76 -1.05 16.90
CA ASP A 152 8.21 -1.12 16.84
C ASP A 152 8.86 -0.18 17.85
N GLU A 153 8.35 1.06 17.93
CA GLU A 153 8.83 2.05 18.90
C GLU A 153 8.50 1.68 20.36
N ALA A 154 7.40 0.95 20.62
CA ALA A 154 7.05 0.49 21.96
C ALA A 154 7.88 -0.73 22.42
N ALA A 155 8.52 -1.45 21.49
CA ALA A 155 9.31 -2.65 21.78
C ALA A 155 10.82 -2.38 21.97
N GLY A 156 11.29 -1.18 21.59
CA GLY A 156 12.67 -0.71 21.76
C GLY A 156 12.86 0.16 22.99
#